data_AF-A0A7S0QXF5-F1
#
_entry.id   AF-A0A7S0QXF5-F1
#
_cell.length_a   1.000
_cell.length_b   1.000
_cell.length_c   1.000
_cell.angle_alpha   90.00
_cell.angle_beta   90.00
_cell.angle_gamma   90.00
#
_symmetry.space_group_name_H-M   'P 1'
#
loop_
_entity.id
_entity.type
_entity.pdbx_description
1 polymer ?
#
loop_
_entity_poly.entity_id
_entity_poly.type
_entity_poly.pdbx_seq_one_letter_code
_entity_poly.pdbx_strand_id
1 'polypeptide(L)'
;MVFGEWQREPSHREIQEFLLALAVCHTVIPEAPEGGAEPTEANVKYMAESPDELAFIVMARELGMFVYKRSADFIYIRQKNKRGGHEDIRYEILAVLDFTATRKRMSVVYREEGGAVKMFCKGADNVIMARLSQRKSDNRYTAATVEHTNEYAQHGLRTLFFTKKEVDQDSFPEWERQYQEARRSLFDRSAKLDEVAKEMEKDLVLLGATAIEDKLQEGVPDTIAKLARADIRLWMLTGDKVETAINISFACSLLHATSTCYVLSSLTLQE
;
A
#
# COMPACT_ATOMS: atom_id res chain seq x y z
N MET A 1 17.37 3.06 12.92
CA MET A 1 16.91 1.88 12.15
C MET A 1 17.20 2.11 10.66
N VAL A 2 18.46 2.23 10.25
CA VAL A 2 18.80 2.29 8.82
C VAL A 2 19.65 1.06 8.49
N PHE A 3 19.60 0.54 7.27
CA PHE A 3 20.46 -0.57 6.83
C PHE A 3 20.28 -1.90 7.58
N GLY A 4 19.05 -2.27 7.95
CA GLY A 4 18.76 -3.58 8.56
C GLY A 4 18.97 -3.66 10.08
N GLU A 5 19.25 -2.54 10.75
CA GLU A 5 19.42 -2.50 12.22
C GLU A 5 18.19 -2.98 13.01
N TRP A 6 16.99 -2.92 12.41
CA TRP A 6 15.75 -3.43 13.00
C TRP A 6 15.85 -4.91 13.43
N GLN A 7 16.81 -5.65 12.87
CA GLN A 7 17.11 -7.03 13.23
C GLN A 7 17.60 -7.21 14.67
N ARG A 8 17.99 -6.12 15.35
CA ARG A 8 18.41 -6.10 16.75
C ARG A 8 17.25 -5.75 17.71
N GLU A 9 16.13 -5.29 17.18
CA GLU A 9 14.97 -4.93 18.00
C GLU A 9 14.29 -6.16 18.61
N PRO A 10 13.71 -6.07 19.81
CA PRO A 10 12.95 -7.17 20.41
C PRO A 10 11.80 -7.66 19.52
N SER A 11 11.16 -6.74 18.78
CA SER A 11 10.06 -7.01 17.84
C SER A 11 10.53 -7.21 16.39
N HIS A 12 11.76 -7.69 16.19
CA HIS A 12 12.34 -7.81 14.84
C HIS A 12 11.51 -8.69 13.88
N ARG A 13 10.73 -9.66 14.39
CA ARG A 13 9.90 -10.54 13.54
C ARG A 13 8.72 -9.78 12.97
N GLU A 14 8.05 -8.99 13.80
CA GLU A 14 6.92 -8.16 13.39
C GLU A 14 7.37 -7.04 12.45
N ILE A 15 8.55 -6.45 12.71
CA ILE A 15 9.14 -5.47 11.80
C ILE A 15 9.48 -6.13 10.45
N GLN A 16 10.07 -7.33 10.46
CA GLN A 16 10.35 -8.06 9.23
C GLN A 16 9.08 -8.30 8.40
N GLU A 17 7.99 -8.73 9.03
CA GLU A 17 6.71 -8.94 8.33
C GLU A 17 6.13 -7.64 7.76
N PHE A 18 6.23 -6.53 8.49
CA PHE A 18 5.80 -5.23 7.98
C PHE A 18 6.62 -4.79 6.77
N LEU A 19 7.95 -4.92 6.83
CA LEU A 19 8.83 -4.61 5.70
C LEU A 19 8.59 -5.53 4.51
N LEU A 20 8.30 -6.80 4.76
CA LEU A 20 7.93 -7.74 3.71
C LEU A 20 6.60 -7.35 3.07
N ALA A 21 5.62 -6.88 3.85
CA ALA A 21 4.36 -6.38 3.33
C ALA A 21 4.57 -5.18 2.38
N LEU A 22 5.49 -4.26 2.70
CA LEU A 22 5.89 -3.17 1.80
C LEU A 22 6.51 -3.70 0.50
N ALA A 23 7.36 -4.72 0.61
CA ALA A 23 8.14 -5.29 -0.49
C ALA A 23 7.38 -6.32 -1.35
N VAL A 24 6.20 -6.77 -0.93
CA VAL A 24 5.38 -7.78 -1.65
C VAL A 24 4.04 -7.20 -2.12
N CYS A 25 3.35 -6.44 -1.27
CA CYS A 25 1.99 -5.97 -1.53
C CYS A 25 1.98 -4.69 -2.39
N HIS A 26 2.42 -4.79 -3.65
CA HIS A 26 2.48 -3.70 -4.64
C HIS A 26 2.48 -4.29 -6.06
N THR A 27 2.48 -3.44 -7.10
CA THR A 27 2.66 -3.83 -8.51
C THR A 27 3.90 -3.22 -9.17
N VAL A 28 4.69 -2.40 -8.47
CA VAL A 28 5.99 -1.85 -8.94
C VAL A 28 6.89 -2.90 -9.60
N ILE A 29 7.42 -2.56 -10.78
CA ILE A 29 8.27 -3.40 -11.60
C ILE A 29 9.72 -2.86 -11.58
N PRO A 30 10.72 -3.63 -11.12
CA PRO A 30 12.12 -3.27 -11.28
C PRO A 30 12.53 -3.40 -12.75
N GLU A 31 13.12 -2.37 -13.33
CA GLU A 31 13.69 -2.41 -14.68
C GLU A 31 14.98 -3.22 -14.69
N ALA A 32 15.16 -4.03 -15.74
CA ALA A 32 16.42 -4.71 -15.97
C ALA A 32 17.51 -3.67 -16.26
N PRO A 33 18.69 -3.75 -15.62
CA PRO A 33 19.80 -2.86 -15.93
C PRO A 33 20.21 -2.96 -17.41
N GLU A 34 20.66 -1.82 -17.96
CA GLU A 34 21.17 -1.77 -19.33
C GLU A 34 22.34 -2.76 -19.53
N GLY A 35 22.39 -3.40 -20.71
CA GLY A 35 23.45 -4.34 -21.05
C GLY A 35 23.39 -5.70 -20.33
N GLY A 36 22.30 -6.01 -19.62
CA GLY A 36 22.12 -7.30 -18.94
C GLY A 36 22.94 -7.46 -17.67
N ALA A 37 23.39 -6.35 -17.07
CA ALA A 37 24.06 -6.38 -15.78
C ALA A 37 23.13 -6.87 -14.67
N GLU A 38 23.71 -7.45 -13.62
CA GLU A 38 22.96 -7.85 -12.43
C GLU A 38 22.31 -6.61 -11.75
N PRO A 39 21.04 -6.71 -11.32
CA PRO A 39 20.39 -5.63 -10.59
C PRO A 39 21.03 -5.46 -9.21
N THR A 40 21.37 -4.21 -8.89
CA THR A 40 21.94 -3.78 -7.62
C THR A 40 21.15 -2.59 -7.09
N GLU A 41 21.28 -2.31 -5.79
CA GLU A 41 20.63 -1.16 -5.16
C GLU A 41 21.01 0.17 -5.85
N ALA A 42 22.18 0.24 -6.51
CA ALA A 42 22.70 1.44 -7.15
C ALA A 42 22.25 1.64 -8.61
N ASN A 43 21.90 0.57 -9.34
CA ASN A 43 21.57 0.64 -10.77
C ASN A 43 20.11 0.29 -11.09
N VAL A 44 19.34 -0.20 -10.12
CA VAL A 44 17.93 -0.53 -10.29
C VAL A 44 17.08 0.73 -10.45
N LYS A 45 16.21 0.72 -11.46
CA LYS A 45 15.14 1.69 -11.63
C LYS A 45 13.80 1.00 -11.40
N TYR A 46 12.82 1.72 -10.91
CA TYR A 46 11.50 1.18 -10.60
C TYR A 46 10.44 1.89 -11.41
N MET A 47 9.59 1.10 -12.07
CA MET A 47 8.39 1.57 -12.74
C MET A 47 7.18 1.32 -11.84
N ALA A 48 6.50 2.39 -11.44
CA ALA A 48 5.35 2.34 -10.56
C ALA A 48 4.22 3.20 -11.13
N GLU A 49 3.00 2.66 -11.09
CA GLU A 49 1.78 3.43 -11.43
C GLU A 49 1.38 4.40 -10.31
N SER A 50 1.77 4.07 -9.07
CA SER A 50 1.49 4.87 -7.88
C SER A 50 2.79 5.36 -7.24
N PRO A 51 2.94 6.67 -6.97
CA PRO A 51 4.09 7.20 -6.25
C PRO A 51 4.18 6.66 -4.81
N ASP A 52 3.05 6.35 -4.19
CA ASP A 52 3.01 5.77 -2.85
C ASP A 52 3.66 4.38 -2.85
N GLU A 53 3.35 3.56 -3.85
CA GLU A 53 3.95 2.23 -3.98
C GLU A 53 5.46 2.29 -4.23
N LEU A 54 5.90 3.26 -5.03
CA LEU A 54 7.33 3.49 -5.21
C LEU A 54 8.00 3.84 -3.87
N ALA A 55 7.37 4.70 -3.06
CA ALA A 55 7.89 5.06 -1.74
C ALA A 55 8.01 3.84 -0.81
N PHE A 56 7.07 2.90 -0.86
CA PHE A 56 7.15 1.65 -0.09
C PHE A 56 8.37 0.81 -0.47
N ILE A 57 8.66 0.67 -1.77
CA ILE A 57 9.78 -0.14 -2.26
C ILE A 57 11.12 0.53 -1.95
N VAL A 58 11.19 1.85 -2.09
CA VAL A 58 12.38 2.60 -1.67
C VAL A 58 12.61 2.42 -0.17
N MET A 59 11.57 2.59 0.66
CA MET A 59 11.69 2.38 2.11
C MET A 59 12.13 0.95 2.45
N ALA A 60 11.52 -0.07 1.84
CA ALA A 60 11.89 -1.46 2.04
C ALA A 60 13.38 -1.69 1.71
N ARG A 61 13.86 -1.12 0.59
CA ARG A 61 15.27 -1.19 0.18
C ARG A 61 16.21 -0.54 1.19
N GLU A 62 15.92 0.69 1.64
CA GLU A 62 16.74 1.40 2.65
C GLU A 62 16.81 0.64 3.98
N LEU A 63 15.76 -0.13 4.28
CA LEU A 63 15.68 -0.99 5.47
C LEU A 63 16.20 -2.41 5.22
N GLY A 64 16.81 -2.68 4.06
CA GLY A 64 17.52 -3.92 3.77
C GLY A 64 16.69 -5.02 3.12
N MET A 65 15.53 -4.69 2.53
CA MET A 65 14.73 -5.56 1.67
C MET A 65 14.70 -5.03 0.24
N PHE A 66 15.65 -5.48 -0.58
CA PHE A 66 15.81 -5.00 -1.94
C PHE A 66 15.00 -5.86 -2.91
N VAL A 67 13.89 -5.33 -3.43
CA VAL A 67 13.12 -5.94 -4.52
C VAL A 67 13.87 -5.72 -5.83
N TYR A 68 14.48 -6.78 -6.38
CA TYR A 68 15.39 -6.66 -7.52
C TYR A 68 14.85 -7.27 -8.82
N LYS A 69 13.81 -8.10 -8.71
CA LYS A 69 13.13 -8.69 -9.86
C LYS A 69 11.67 -9.01 -9.51
N ARG A 70 10.78 -8.80 -10.48
CA ARG A 70 9.36 -9.15 -10.41
C ARG A 70 8.87 -9.67 -11.75
N SER A 71 8.06 -10.72 -11.73
CA SER A 71 7.24 -11.19 -12.84
C SER A 71 5.76 -11.25 -12.40
N ALA A 72 4.88 -11.78 -13.26
CA ALA A 72 3.49 -12.01 -12.90
C ALA A 72 3.34 -13.03 -11.75
N ASP A 73 4.25 -14.01 -11.71
CA ASP A 73 4.13 -15.17 -10.81
C ASP A 73 5.15 -15.13 -9.67
N PHE A 74 6.15 -14.24 -9.69
CA PHE A 74 7.21 -14.22 -8.68
C PHE A 74 7.69 -12.82 -8.32
N ILE A 75 8.02 -12.62 -7.05
CA ILE A 75 8.82 -11.50 -6.56
C ILE A 75 10.12 -12.05 -5.97
N TYR A 76 11.23 -11.40 -6.28
CA TYR A 76 12.55 -11.74 -5.76
C TYR A 76 13.06 -10.60 -4.88
N ILE A 77 13.37 -10.93 -3.63
CA ILE A 77 13.78 -9.98 -2.60
C ILE A 77 15.15 -10.40 -2.07
N ARG A 78 16.13 -9.49 -2.17
CA ARG A 78 17.43 -9.63 -1.53
C ARG A 78 17.35 -9.03 -0.14
N GLN A 79 17.32 -9.87 0.88
CA GLN A 79 17.24 -9.47 2.27
C GLN A 79 18.64 -9.43 2.91
N LYS A 80 19.03 -8.29 3.48
CA LYS A 80 20.27 -8.18 4.28
C LYS A 80 20.15 -9.04 5.54
N ASN A 81 21.17 -9.82 5.88
CA ASN A 81 21.16 -10.70 7.06
C ASN A 81 21.95 -10.09 8.24
N LYS A 82 21.74 -10.64 9.45
CA LYS A 82 22.40 -10.16 10.69
C LYS A 82 23.94 -10.20 10.65
N ARG A 83 24.51 -10.98 9.73
CA ARG A 83 25.95 -11.20 9.58
C ARG A 83 26.59 -10.30 8.52
N GLY A 84 25.82 -9.36 7.95
CA GLY A 84 26.30 -8.44 6.91
C GLY A 84 26.31 -9.00 5.48
N GLY A 85 25.81 -10.22 5.28
CA GLY A 85 25.55 -10.80 3.96
C GLY A 85 24.11 -10.52 3.50
N HIS A 86 23.69 -11.21 2.45
CA HIS A 86 22.33 -11.15 1.94
C HIS A 86 21.81 -12.55 1.58
N GLU A 87 20.50 -12.69 1.59
CA GLU A 87 19.77 -13.88 1.19
C GLU A 87 18.76 -13.48 0.11
N ASP A 88 18.80 -14.18 -1.02
CA ASP A 88 17.84 -13.97 -2.11
C ASP A 88 16.67 -14.91 -1.90
N ILE A 89 15.52 -14.33 -1.57
CA ILE A 89 14.28 -15.06 -1.26
C ILE A 89 13.29 -14.85 -2.40
N ARG A 90 12.68 -15.96 -2.86
CA ARG A 90 11.65 -15.93 -3.89
C ARG A 90 10.27 -16.18 -3.27
N TYR A 91 9.33 -15.30 -3.59
CA TYR A 91 7.91 -15.44 -3.25
C TYR A 91 7.10 -15.71 -4.51
N GLU A 92 6.27 -16.75 -4.50
CA GLU A 92 5.33 -17.05 -5.59
C GLU A 92 4.07 -16.22 -5.40
N ILE A 93 3.62 -15.53 -6.44
CA ILE A 93 2.42 -14.69 -6.44
C ILE A 93 1.26 -15.52 -7.01
N LEU A 94 0.31 -15.84 -6.15
CA LEU A 94 -0.85 -16.67 -6.50
C LEU A 94 -2.02 -15.81 -6.97
N ALA A 95 -2.20 -14.63 -6.37
CA ALA A 95 -3.21 -13.68 -6.76
C ALA A 95 -2.83 -12.24 -6.39
N VAL A 96 -3.20 -11.30 -7.25
CA VAL A 96 -3.18 -9.86 -6.98
C VAL A 96 -4.62 -9.38 -7.02
N LEU A 97 -5.12 -8.90 -5.87
CA LEU A 97 -6.47 -8.36 -5.72
C LEU A 97 -6.38 -6.84 -5.83
N ASP A 98 -6.44 -6.35 -7.06
CA ASP A 98 -6.12 -4.97 -7.44
C ASP A 98 -6.87 -3.89 -6.65
N PHE A 99 -6.20 -2.75 -6.46
CA PHE A 99 -6.84 -1.56 -5.95
C PHE A 99 -7.98 -1.12 -6.86
N THR A 100 -9.13 -0.78 -6.27
CA THR A 100 -10.19 -0.04 -6.96
C THR A 100 -10.70 1.08 -6.06
N ALA A 101 -11.20 2.16 -6.66
CA ALA A 101 -11.77 3.28 -5.92
C ALA A 101 -12.93 2.85 -4.99
N THR A 102 -13.67 1.81 -5.38
CA THR A 102 -14.75 1.24 -4.57
C THR A 102 -14.21 0.44 -3.38
N ARG A 103 -13.14 -0.35 -3.59
CA ARG A 103 -12.59 -1.24 -2.56
C ARG A 103 -11.64 -0.52 -1.59
N LYS A 104 -10.96 0.54 -2.05
CA LYS A 104 -9.95 1.34 -1.33
C LYS A 104 -8.86 0.52 -0.62
N ARG A 105 -8.53 -0.64 -1.18
CA ARG A 105 -7.51 -1.57 -0.68
C ARG A 105 -7.00 -2.46 -1.81
N MET A 106 -5.82 -3.03 -1.60
CA MET A 106 -5.17 -3.99 -2.48
C MET A 106 -4.62 -5.13 -1.64
N SER A 107 -4.64 -6.34 -2.18
CA SER A 107 -4.03 -7.49 -1.52
C SER A 107 -3.20 -8.34 -2.47
N VAL A 108 -2.19 -9.00 -1.94
CA VAL A 108 -1.37 -9.98 -2.65
C VAL A 108 -1.38 -11.27 -1.87
N VAL A 109 -1.88 -12.34 -2.51
CA VAL A 109 -1.81 -13.71 -2.00
C VAL A 109 -0.56 -14.35 -2.57
N TYR A 110 0.28 -14.90 -1.71
CA TYR A 110 1.59 -15.40 -2.07
C TYR A 110 1.92 -16.72 -1.36
N ARG A 111 2.86 -17.48 -1.92
CA ARG A 111 3.43 -18.68 -1.32
C ARG A 111 4.90 -18.45 -0.95
N GLU A 112 5.26 -18.86 0.25
CA GLU A 112 6.66 -18.92 0.70
C GLU A 112 7.30 -20.25 0.25
N GLU A 113 8.64 -20.34 0.27
CA GLU A 113 9.37 -21.56 -0.13
C GLU A 113 8.99 -22.81 0.68
N GLY A 114 8.51 -22.64 1.92
CA GLY A 114 7.98 -23.73 2.75
C GLY A 114 6.58 -24.23 2.37
N GLY A 115 5.95 -23.65 1.32
CA GLY A 115 4.61 -24.02 0.85
C GLY A 115 3.46 -23.30 1.55
N ALA A 116 3.74 -22.56 2.64
CA ALA A 116 2.77 -21.75 3.35
C ALA A 116 2.18 -20.67 2.44
N VAL A 117 0.84 -20.61 2.36
CA VAL A 117 0.12 -19.57 1.63
C VAL A 117 -0.27 -18.47 2.61
N LYS A 118 0.07 -17.23 2.25
CA LYS A 118 -0.17 -16.04 3.05
C LYS A 118 -0.74 -14.94 2.17
N MET A 119 -1.27 -13.92 2.81
CA MET A 119 -1.75 -12.74 2.13
C MET A 119 -1.35 -11.49 2.89
N PHE A 120 -0.89 -10.49 2.16
CA PHE A 120 -0.81 -9.12 2.65
C PHE A 120 -1.95 -8.31 2.07
N CYS A 121 -2.50 -7.39 2.87
CA CYS A 121 -3.48 -6.41 2.42
C CYS A 121 -3.09 -5.02 2.92
N LYS A 122 -3.12 -4.04 2.01
CA LYS A 122 -2.94 -2.63 2.31
C LYS A 122 -4.17 -1.81 1.90
N GLY A 123 -4.53 -0.81 2.69
CA GLY A 123 -5.70 0.01 2.37
C GLY A 123 -5.95 1.14 3.36
N ALA A 124 -7.03 1.88 3.09
CA ALA A 124 -7.49 2.95 3.98
C ALA A 124 -7.81 2.40 5.39
N ASP A 125 -7.50 3.20 6.40
CA ASP A 125 -7.70 2.88 7.82
C ASP A 125 -9.11 2.33 8.11
N ASN A 126 -10.16 3.08 7.75
CA ASN A 126 -11.54 2.69 7.99
C ASN A 126 -11.95 1.39 7.27
N VAL A 127 -11.40 1.15 6.08
CA VAL A 127 -11.69 -0.04 5.26
C VAL A 127 -11.01 -1.29 5.83
N ILE A 128 -9.77 -1.13 6.30
CA ILE A 128 -8.99 -2.21 6.90
C ILE A 128 -9.52 -2.56 8.29
N MET A 129 -9.87 -1.56 9.10
CA MET A 129 -10.43 -1.75 10.45
C MET A 129 -11.68 -2.64 10.45
N ALA A 130 -12.55 -2.50 9.45
CA ALA A 130 -13.75 -3.33 9.30
C ALA A 130 -13.47 -4.81 8.95
N ARG A 131 -12.22 -5.17 8.68
CA ARG A 131 -11.78 -6.52 8.23
C ARG A 131 -10.83 -7.20 9.21
N LEU A 132 -10.46 -6.52 10.29
CA LEU A 132 -9.57 -7.08 11.29
C LEU A 132 -10.23 -8.22 12.06
N SER A 133 -9.42 -9.22 12.42
CA SER A 133 -9.79 -10.32 13.31
C SER A 133 -10.37 -9.79 14.62
N GLN A 134 -11.48 -10.37 15.06
CA GLN A 134 -12.10 -10.00 16.35
C GLN A 134 -11.39 -10.66 17.54
N ARG A 135 -10.35 -11.48 17.30
CA ARG A 135 -9.56 -12.11 18.36
C ARG A 135 -8.64 -11.06 19.00
N LYS A 136 -8.80 -10.87 20.31
CA LYS A 136 -8.02 -9.87 21.08
C LYS A 136 -6.50 -10.09 21.02
N SER A 137 -6.04 -11.33 20.84
CA SER A 137 -4.61 -11.66 20.73
C SER A 137 -3.95 -11.08 19.48
N ASP A 138 -4.70 -10.89 18.41
CA ASP A 138 -4.15 -10.66 17.09
C ASP A 138 -3.85 -9.17 16.86
N ASN A 139 -4.59 -8.28 17.53
CA ASN A 139 -4.64 -6.86 17.22
C ASN A 139 -4.11 -5.96 18.35
N ARG A 140 -2.99 -6.36 18.96
CA ARG A 140 -2.38 -5.62 20.09
C ARG A 140 -1.95 -4.20 19.75
N TYR A 141 -1.62 -3.92 18.49
CA TYR A 141 -1.10 -2.62 18.05
C TYR A 141 -2.17 -1.68 17.51
N THR A 142 -3.42 -2.13 17.39
CA THR A 142 -4.47 -1.37 16.69
C THR A 142 -4.75 -0.02 17.31
N ALA A 143 -4.85 0.08 18.63
CA ALA A 143 -5.13 1.36 19.30
C ALA A 143 -4.00 2.39 19.05
N ALA A 144 -2.75 1.99 19.26
CA ALA A 144 -1.60 2.85 19.04
C ALA A 144 -1.43 3.25 17.56
N THR A 145 -1.64 2.31 16.64
CA THR A 145 -1.57 2.61 15.19
C THR A 145 -2.63 3.63 14.79
N VAL A 146 -3.87 3.50 15.26
CA VAL A 146 -4.95 4.47 14.99
C VAL A 146 -4.57 5.85 15.50
N GLU A 147 -4.08 5.95 16.75
CA GLU A 147 -3.64 7.21 17.35
C GLU A 147 -2.54 7.89 16.51
N HIS A 148 -1.46 7.17 16.19
CA HIS A 148 -0.37 7.71 15.36
C HIS A 148 -0.85 8.13 13.96
N THR A 149 -1.73 7.34 13.31
CA THR A 149 -2.23 7.72 11.98
C THR A 149 -3.16 8.91 11.98
N ASN A 150 -3.89 9.16 13.08
CA ASN A 150 -4.66 10.39 13.24
C ASN A 150 -3.73 11.61 13.37
N GLU A 151 -2.65 11.49 14.15
CA GLU A 151 -1.62 12.53 14.25
C GLU A 151 -0.95 12.80 12.88
N TYR A 152 -0.55 11.74 12.16
CA TYR A 152 0.03 11.88 10.82
C TYR A 152 -0.92 12.53 9.82
N ALA A 153 -2.21 12.20 9.87
CA ALA A 153 -3.22 12.83 9.02
C ALA A 153 -3.40 14.32 9.34
N GLN A 154 -3.31 14.72 10.62
CA GLN A 154 -3.32 16.14 11.01
C GLN A 154 -2.12 16.91 10.45
N HIS A 155 -0.99 16.23 10.26
CA HIS A 155 0.18 16.77 9.56
C HIS A 155 0.10 16.67 8.03
N GLY A 156 -1.04 16.24 7.47
CA GLY A 156 -1.25 16.13 6.03
C GLY A 156 -0.53 14.96 5.36
N LEU A 157 -0.06 13.98 6.13
CA LEU A 157 0.56 12.78 5.59
C LEU A 157 -0.51 11.78 5.16
N ARG A 158 -0.34 11.19 3.97
CA ARG A 158 -1.19 10.12 3.47
C ARG A 158 -0.88 8.84 4.25
N THR A 159 -1.90 8.27 4.89
CA THR A 159 -1.76 7.07 5.71
C THR A 159 -2.40 5.85 5.06
N LEU A 160 -1.75 4.69 5.20
CA LEU A 160 -2.31 3.39 4.83
C LEU A 160 -1.99 2.36 5.89
N PHE A 161 -2.94 1.46 6.14
CA PHE A 161 -2.74 0.33 7.04
C PHE A 161 -2.25 -0.86 6.24
N PHE A 162 -1.35 -1.64 6.83
CA PHE A 162 -0.86 -2.91 6.29
C PHE A 162 -1.23 -4.04 7.23
N THR A 163 -1.67 -5.15 6.65
CA THR A 163 -2.14 -6.32 7.39
C THR A 163 -1.61 -7.59 6.75
N LYS A 164 -1.63 -8.68 7.52
CA LYS A 164 -1.38 -10.03 7.04
C LYS A 164 -2.53 -10.97 7.34
N LYS A 165 -2.55 -12.09 6.64
CA LYS A 165 -3.36 -13.27 6.92
C LYS A 165 -2.58 -14.52 6.58
N GLU A 166 -2.57 -15.48 7.50
CA GLU A 166 -2.20 -16.86 7.20
C GLU A 166 -3.40 -17.51 6.52
N VAL A 167 -3.22 -18.07 5.32
CA VAL A 167 -4.30 -18.70 4.56
C VAL A 167 -4.30 -20.18 4.87
N ASP A 168 -5.47 -20.68 5.24
CA ASP A 168 -5.67 -22.10 5.52
C ASP A 168 -5.47 -22.94 4.25
N GLN A 169 -4.60 -23.95 4.35
CA GLN A 169 -4.16 -24.76 3.20
C GLN A 169 -5.26 -25.66 2.65
N ASP A 170 -6.20 -26.08 3.51
CA ASP A 170 -7.28 -26.99 3.13
C ASP A 170 -8.37 -26.25 2.34
N SER A 171 -8.65 -25.00 2.71
CA SER A 171 -9.63 -24.14 2.03
C SER A 171 -9.07 -23.38 0.82
N PHE A 172 -7.75 -23.18 0.75
CA PHE A 172 -7.12 -22.39 -0.32
C PHE A 172 -7.42 -22.90 -1.75
N PRO A 173 -7.34 -24.20 -2.07
CA PRO A 173 -7.58 -24.69 -3.45
C PRO A 173 -8.96 -24.33 -3.98
N GLU A 174 -9.98 -24.35 -3.13
CA GLU A 174 -11.34 -23.97 -3.52
C GLU A 174 -11.44 -22.46 -3.78
N TRP A 175 -10.83 -21.64 -2.92
CA TRP A 175 -10.76 -20.19 -3.14
C TRP A 175 -10.01 -19.85 -4.45
N GLU A 176 -8.88 -20.52 -4.70
CA GLU A 176 -8.08 -20.33 -5.92
C GLU A 176 -8.89 -20.71 -7.16
N ARG A 177 -9.63 -21.82 -7.12
CA ARG A 177 -10.54 -22.22 -8.20
C ARG A 177 -11.57 -21.13 -8.50
N GLN A 178 -12.22 -20.59 -7.46
CA GLN A 178 -13.21 -19.51 -7.60
C GLN A 178 -12.57 -18.23 -8.16
N TYR A 179 -11.38 -17.87 -7.71
CA TYR A 179 -10.63 -16.72 -8.21
C TYR A 179 -10.31 -16.86 -9.71
N GLN A 180 -9.81 -18.03 -10.15
CA GLN A 180 -9.51 -18.28 -11.57
C GLN A 180 -10.79 -18.32 -12.43
N GLU A 181 -11.90 -18.79 -11.89
CA GLU A 181 -13.21 -18.76 -12.57
C GLU A 181 -13.70 -17.31 -12.74
N ALA A 182 -13.64 -16.50 -11.67
CA ALA A 182 -13.98 -15.08 -11.72
C ALA A 182 -13.11 -14.32 -12.72
N ARG A 183 -11.79 -14.54 -12.70
CA ARG A 183 -10.81 -13.88 -13.59
C ARG A 183 -11.04 -14.19 -15.07
N ARG A 184 -11.45 -15.42 -15.39
CA ARG A 184 -11.77 -15.88 -16.76
C ARG A 184 -13.19 -15.52 -17.20
N SER A 185 -14.01 -14.95 -16.32
CA SER A 185 -15.41 -14.65 -16.65
C SER A 185 -15.51 -13.52 -17.68
N LEU A 186 -16.39 -13.71 -18.66
CA LEU A 186 -16.72 -12.69 -19.67
C LEU A 186 -17.80 -11.71 -19.19
N PHE A 187 -18.57 -12.09 -18.18
CA PHE A 187 -19.70 -11.32 -17.64
C PHE A 187 -19.48 -11.02 -16.17
N ASP A 188 -19.72 -9.76 -15.77
CA ASP A 188 -19.59 -9.27 -14.39
C ASP A 188 -18.27 -9.61 -13.71
N ARG A 189 -17.18 -9.71 -14.49
CA ARG A 189 -15.84 -10.07 -14.02
C ARG A 189 -15.41 -9.26 -12.80
N SER A 190 -15.62 -7.94 -12.83
CA SER A 190 -15.25 -7.04 -11.74
C SER A 190 -16.01 -7.34 -10.44
N ALA A 191 -17.31 -7.61 -10.53
CA ALA A 191 -18.12 -7.94 -9.36
C ALA A 191 -17.73 -9.32 -8.78
N LYS A 192 -17.52 -10.32 -9.64
CA LYS A 192 -17.08 -11.66 -9.21
C LYS A 192 -15.72 -11.63 -8.52
N LEU A 193 -14.77 -10.88 -9.06
CA LEU A 193 -13.46 -10.70 -8.44
C LEU A 193 -13.56 -9.99 -7.08
N ASP A 194 -14.44 -8.99 -6.95
CA ASP A 194 -14.64 -8.30 -5.67
C ASP A 194 -15.24 -9.22 -4.59
N GLU A 195 -16.20 -10.10 -4.95
CA GLU A 195 -16.76 -11.07 -4.01
C GLU A 195 -15.73 -12.10 -3.55
N VAL A 196 -14.95 -12.68 -4.47
CA VAL A 196 -13.88 -13.61 -4.13
C VAL A 196 -12.80 -12.93 -3.27
N ALA A 197 -12.49 -11.67 -3.57
CA ALA A 197 -11.55 -10.88 -2.78
C ALA A 197 -12.06 -10.59 -1.37
N LYS A 198 -13.34 -10.22 -1.21
CA LYS A 198 -13.97 -9.99 0.10
C LYS A 198 -13.88 -11.21 1.01
N GLU A 199 -13.99 -12.42 0.47
CA GLU A 199 -13.86 -13.65 1.26
C GLU A 199 -12.43 -13.85 1.78
N MET A 200 -11.43 -13.61 0.91
CA MET A 200 -10.02 -13.69 1.29
C MET A 200 -9.67 -12.65 2.37
N GLU A 201 -10.21 -11.44 2.26
CA GLU A 201 -9.87 -10.25 3.05
C GLU A 201 -10.70 -10.09 4.34
N LYS A 202 -10.94 -11.20 5.04
CA LYS A 202 -11.55 -11.25 6.39
C LYS A 202 -10.56 -11.77 7.41
N ASP A 203 -10.79 -11.42 8.68
CA ASP A 203 -9.98 -11.86 9.82
C ASP A 203 -8.51 -11.49 9.69
N LEU A 204 -8.25 -10.27 9.21
CA LEU A 204 -6.91 -9.75 8.99
C LEU A 204 -6.22 -9.37 10.30
N VAL A 205 -4.89 -9.47 10.33
CA VAL A 205 -4.05 -9.08 11.46
C VAL A 205 -3.28 -7.82 11.11
N LEU A 206 -3.43 -6.76 11.91
CA LEU A 206 -2.74 -5.50 11.66
C LEU A 206 -1.23 -5.61 11.91
N LEU A 207 -0.42 -5.26 10.92
CA LEU A 207 1.04 -5.18 11.05
C LEU A 207 1.49 -3.78 11.48
N GLY A 208 0.89 -2.74 10.88
CA GLY A 208 1.28 -1.36 11.11
C GLY A 208 0.65 -0.42 10.09
N ALA A 209 1.20 0.78 10.00
CA ALA A 209 0.78 1.78 9.04
C ALA A 209 1.98 2.54 8.45
N THR A 210 1.78 3.09 7.26
CA THR A 210 2.70 4.04 6.63
C THR A 210 2.14 5.45 6.73
N ALA A 211 3.01 6.45 6.70
CA ALA A 211 2.66 7.85 6.52
C ALA A 211 3.60 8.43 5.45
N ILE A 212 3.05 8.80 4.30
CA ILE A 212 3.80 9.34 3.17
C ILE A 212 3.47 10.82 3.04
N GLU A 213 4.51 11.64 2.94
CA GLU A 213 4.37 13.04 2.56
C GLU A 213 4.01 13.12 1.07
N ASP A 214 2.83 13.67 0.77
CA ASP A 214 2.39 13.90 -0.61
C ASP A 214 3.03 15.19 -1.14
N LYS A 215 4.26 15.06 -1.64
CA LYS A 215 4.96 16.16 -2.26
C LYS A 215 4.30 16.48 -3.61
N LEU A 216 3.95 17.75 -3.79
CA LEU A 216 3.54 18.23 -5.09
C LEU A 216 4.63 18.00 -6.13
N GLN A 217 4.22 17.66 -7.35
CA GLN A 217 5.15 17.61 -8.47
C GLN A 217 5.76 19.01 -8.69
N GLU A 218 6.99 19.03 -9.19
CA GLU A 218 7.71 20.27 -9.48
C GLU A 218 6.88 21.17 -10.43
N GLY A 219 6.76 22.45 -10.07
CA GLY A 219 6.03 23.44 -10.87
C GLY A 219 4.50 23.35 -10.82
N VAL A 220 3.90 22.45 -10.02
CA VAL A 220 2.43 22.41 -9.85
C VAL A 220 1.85 23.73 -9.33
N PRO A 221 2.37 24.34 -8.24
CA PRO A 221 1.84 25.62 -7.75
C PRO A 221 1.93 26.73 -8.79
N ASP A 222 3.06 26.84 -9.49
CA ASP A 222 3.29 27.84 -10.53
C ASP A 222 2.35 27.64 -11.73
N THR A 223 2.10 26.39 -12.11
CA THR A 223 1.21 26.03 -13.21
C THR A 223 -0.23 26.40 -12.87
N ILE A 224 -0.71 26.01 -11.67
CA ILE A 224 -2.05 26.36 -11.19
C ILE A 224 -2.22 27.89 -11.14
N ALA A 225 -1.22 28.62 -10.64
CA ALA A 225 -1.26 30.08 -10.61
C ALA A 225 -1.31 30.71 -12.02
N LYS A 226 -0.61 30.15 -13.01
CA LYS A 226 -0.67 30.62 -14.41
C LYS A 226 -2.04 30.34 -15.04
N LEU A 227 -2.60 29.14 -14.81
CA LEU A 227 -3.93 28.78 -15.30
C LEU A 227 -5.01 29.69 -14.67
N ALA A 228 -4.93 29.95 -13.36
CA ALA A 228 -5.84 30.87 -12.68
C ALA A 228 -5.73 32.31 -13.20
N ARG A 229 -4.52 32.81 -13.47
CA ARG A 229 -4.32 34.14 -14.11
C ARG A 229 -4.87 34.21 -15.54
N ALA A 230 -4.99 33.07 -16.22
CA ALA A 230 -5.62 32.95 -17.52
C ALA A 230 -7.14 32.75 -17.44
N ASP A 231 -7.75 32.96 -16.26
CA ASP A 231 -9.19 32.80 -15.99
C ASP A 231 -9.72 31.37 -16.21
N ILE A 232 -8.84 30.36 -16.09
CA ILE A 232 -9.21 28.95 -16.14
C ILE A 232 -9.57 28.50 -14.72
N ARG A 233 -10.82 28.07 -14.52
CA ARG A 233 -11.28 27.55 -13.23
C ARG A 233 -10.85 26.10 -13.05
N LEU A 234 -10.15 25.83 -11.96
CA LEU A 234 -9.63 24.50 -11.60
C LEU A 234 -10.48 23.88 -10.49
N TRP A 235 -10.82 22.61 -10.65
CA TRP A 235 -11.59 21.83 -9.68
C TRP A 235 -10.75 20.62 -9.27
N MET A 236 -10.49 20.46 -7.98
CA MET A 236 -9.81 19.29 -7.43
C MET A 236 -10.85 18.25 -7.02
N LEU A 237 -10.82 17.10 -7.68
CA LEU A 237 -11.65 15.93 -7.35
C LEU A 237 -10.73 14.88 -6.74
N THR A 238 -10.90 14.59 -5.46
CA THR A 238 -10.07 13.60 -4.74
C THR A 238 -10.92 12.66 -3.89
N GLY A 239 -10.44 11.43 -3.72
CA GLY A 239 -11.03 10.42 -2.84
C GLY A 239 -10.36 10.31 -1.47
N ASP A 240 -9.41 11.21 -1.18
CA ASP A 240 -8.68 11.30 0.09
C ASP A 240 -9.55 11.89 1.22
N LYS A 241 -9.05 11.88 2.46
CA LYS A 241 -9.70 12.54 3.60
C LYS A 241 -9.83 14.05 3.35
N VAL A 242 -10.84 14.67 3.95
CA VAL A 242 -11.14 16.11 3.79
C VAL A 242 -9.94 16.95 4.20
N GLU A 243 -9.27 16.58 5.29
CA GLU A 243 -8.10 17.25 5.84
C GLU A 243 -6.93 17.21 4.84
N THR A 244 -6.66 16.06 4.23
CA THR A 244 -5.62 15.92 3.20
C THR A 244 -5.94 16.77 1.98
N ALA A 245 -7.19 16.75 1.51
CA ALA A 245 -7.62 17.53 0.37
C ALA A 245 -7.45 19.05 0.60
N ILE A 246 -7.78 19.52 1.81
CA ILE A 246 -7.57 20.91 2.21
C ILE A 246 -6.08 21.25 2.23
N ASN A 247 -5.25 20.41 2.85
CA ASN A 247 -3.80 20.62 2.93
C ASN A 247 -3.15 20.70 1.53
N ILE A 248 -3.51 19.77 0.63
CA ILE A 248 -3.01 19.77 -0.75
C ILE A 248 -3.49 21.00 -1.51
N SER A 249 -4.72 21.44 -1.29
CA SER A 249 -5.27 22.64 -1.92
C SER A 249 -4.53 23.92 -1.51
N PHE A 250 -4.09 24.02 -0.25
CA PHE A 250 -3.21 25.10 0.18
C PHE A 250 -1.81 24.97 -0.41
N ALA A 251 -1.22 23.78 -0.37
CA ALA A 251 0.11 23.54 -0.90
C ALA A 251 0.21 23.88 -2.39
N CYS A 252 -0.82 23.55 -3.18
CA CYS A 252 -0.83 23.77 -4.63
C CYS A 252 -1.34 25.17 -5.03
N SER A 253 -1.57 26.05 -4.04
CA SER A 253 -2.09 27.41 -4.24
C SER A 253 -3.46 27.48 -4.91
N LEU A 254 -4.26 26.41 -4.79
CA LEU A 254 -5.68 26.42 -5.18
C LEU A 254 -6.54 27.14 -4.13
N LEU A 255 -6.18 26.98 -2.85
CA LEU A 255 -6.71 27.77 -1.74
C LEU A 255 -5.64 28.72 -1.21
N HIS A 256 -6.08 29.89 -0.76
CA HIS A 256 -5.23 30.89 -0.11
C HIS A 256 -5.69 31.10 1.33
N ALA A 257 -4.83 31.63 2.20
CA ALA A 257 -5.18 31.90 3.59
C ALA A 257 -6.41 32.82 3.76
N THR A 258 -6.72 33.63 2.74
CA THR A 258 -7.90 34.51 2.69
C THR A 258 -9.15 33.84 2.13
N SER A 259 -9.04 32.61 1.62
CA SER A 259 -10.18 31.88 1.03
C SER A 259 -11.17 31.47 2.12
N THR A 260 -12.46 31.69 1.87
CA THR A 260 -13.53 31.15 2.71
C THR A 260 -13.81 29.70 2.28
N CYS A 261 -13.68 28.75 3.21
CA CYS A 261 -13.97 27.34 2.95
C CYS A 261 -15.44 27.05 3.29
N TYR A 262 -16.21 26.61 2.29
CA TYR A 262 -17.58 26.14 2.49
C TYR A 262 -17.60 24.61 2.46
N VAL A 263 -17.95 23.99 3.59
CA VAL A 263 -18.06 22.52 3.69
C VAL A 263 -19.51 22.12 3.55
N LEU A 264 -19.81 21.37 2.49
CA LEU A 264 -21.14 20.80 2.24
C LEU A 264 -21.10 19.31 2.58
N SER A 265 -21.90 18.90 3.57
CA SER A 265 -22.02 17.50 3.98
C SER A 265 -23.48 17.05 3.95
N SER A 266 -23.73 15.76 3.69
CA SER A 266 -25.08 15.19 3.63
C SER A 266 -25.75 15.06 5.01
N LEU A 267 -25.06 15.39 6.11
CA LEU A 267 -25.63 15.46 7.46
C LEU A 267 -26.50 16.71 7.69
N THR A 268 -26.67 17.54 6.66
CA THR A 268 -27.41 18.81 6.71
C THR A 268 -28.78 18.73 6.03
N LEU A 269 -29.54 17.66 6.28
CA LEU A 269 -30.98 17.59 6.04
C LEU A 269 -31.68 17.21 7.35
N GLN A 270 -31.66 18.14 8.30
CA GLN A 270 -32.68 18.24 9.35
C GLN A 270 -33.41 19.56 9.15
N GLU A 271 -34.41 19.54 8.27
CA GLU A 271 -35.67 20.29 8.37
C GLU A 271 -36.79 19.45 7.75
#